data_AF-A0A5B0RFY8-F1
#
_entry.id   AF-A0A5B0RFY8-F1
#
_cell.length_a   1.000
_cell.length_b   1.000
_cell.length_c   1.000
_cell.angle_alpha   90.00
_cell.angle_beta   90.00
_cell.angle_gamma   90.00
#
_symmetry.space_group_name_H-M   'P 1'
#
loop_
_entity.id
_entity.type
_entity.pdbx_description
1 polymer ?
#
loop_
_entity_poly.entity_id
_entity_poly.type
_entity_poly.pdbx_seq_one_letter_code
_entity_poly.pdbx_strand_id
1 'polypeptide(L)'
;MTRPANGLGTNGNLINVQLNLFKISMSPTNNFFHYNVEIFSAKGTSPPIAMKKRIFKDIYAKFADAPDRLGPVFDGDKTVYSHKELDPLEGTVSVASFKLPPEKEEFKYILTEVERPKWKTSDIFHLVFGPQGPTMQNRSEGERGNLMGTARRAMQALNVAIRYLLAADCPSTSRAFFPDAAPSLDIGAGVLLRRGYITHVRIGNTTNLKAPPDNLFLAMDMTCATFLDAPPEGNPANTLADLCCKILNVHPQRLCSLKEEDYRKLHKILRRFKINIIRGESDKGITKSIDHLTLTNSRNEIFETDEGKTSVEAFFLKTWGRRLRFPELPNVVTIGKGKKTVYPMEVCSIRKGQRYILKLTGDQQSSALRFQTIKPAGRFEQIMVARQHVMDSAHERLLNAYGIKIGRTFVEAQARVLPPPVVEYKNDLRIPVRDGQWNIAKPNLQLLTSKVLKSWAVVICTNAHLPEAALMNFLGGLRTKLIQLGVQVADAPPPVIRLTGQGTPQVKEALEKAGKTAWQSFNKNPPQLFLCITDDRSFLYNSIKVEGDNFASRGVTTQCMVIKHVKNAKDQYLSNLALKM
;
A
#
# COMPACT_ATOMS: atom_id res chain seq x y z
N MET A 1 20.48 -27.72 13.20
CA MET A 1 21.47 -27.37 12.16
C MET A 1 22.43 -26.35 12.75
N THR A 2 23.68 -26.73 12.96
CA THR A 2 24.77 -25.82 13.35
C THR A 2 25.12 -24.93 12.15
N ARG A 3 25.28 -23.62 12.38
CA ARG A 3 25.71 -22.68 11.36
C ARG A 3 27.13 -23.07 10.91
N PRO A 4 27.44 -23.16 9.60
CA PRO A 4 28.78 -23.52 9.12
C PRO A 4 29.84 -22.58 9.71
N ALA A 5 31.06 -23.08 9.93
CA ALA A 5 32.16 -22.32 10.56
C ALA A 5 32.57 -21.07 9.76
N ASN A 6 32.36 -21.08 8.44
CA ASN A 6 32.56 -19.92 7.55
C ASN A 6 31.25 -19.16 7.24
N GLY A 7 30.13 -19.55 7.87
CA GLY A 7 28.81 -18.95 7.71
C GLY A 7 28.07 -19.27 6.40
N LEU A 8 28.62 -20.09 5.49
CA LEU A 8 28.05 -20.38 4.17
C LEU A 8 27.61 -21.85 4.05
N GLY A 9 26.37 -22.08 3.60
CA GLY A 9 25.85 -23.44 3.36
C GLY A 9 26.38 -24.05 2.05
N THR A 10 26.68 -25.35 2.03
CA THR A 10 27.28 -26.07 0.88
C THR A 10 26.29 -26.95 0.10
N ASN A 11 25.16 -27.33 0.70
CA ASN A 11 24.20 -28.26 0.11
C ASN A 11 23.38 -27.66 -1.04
N GLY A 12 22.99 -28.52 -1.99
CA GLY A 12 22.13 -28.15 -3.12
C GLY A 12 22.89 -27.80 -4.40
N ASN A 13 22.17 -27.80 -5.51
CA ASN A 13 22.73 -27.54 -6.83
C ASN A 13 22.90 -26.03 -7.05
N LEU A 14 24.04 -25.62 -7.61
CA LEU A 14 24.33 -24.22 -7.89
C LEU A 14 23.48 -23.72 -9.07
N ILE A 15 22.93 -22.52 -8.92
CA ILE A 15 22.25 -21.78 -9.98
C ILE A 15 22.69 -20.32 -9.94
N ASN A 16 22.68 -19.66 -11.09
CA ASN A 16 22.88 -18.21 -11.16
C ASN A 16 21.53 -17.51 -11.06
N VAL A 17 21.44 -16.51 -10.19
CA VAL A 17 20.22 -15.70 -10.02
C VAL A 17 20.57 -14.23 -10.14
N GLN A 18 19.61 -13.46 -10.62
CA GLN A 18 19.66 -12.00 -10.58
C GLN A 18 18.89 -11.50 -9.36
N LEU A 19 19.46 -10.53 -8.67
CA LEU A 19 18.84 -9.84 -7.55
C LEU A 19 18.40 -8.46 -8.01
N ASN A 20 17.28 -7.96 -7.49
CA ASN A 20 16.80 -6.60 -7.73
C ASN A 20 17.62 -5.53 -6.96
N LEU A 21 18.93 -5.68 -7.02
CA LEU A 21 19.96 -4.89 -6.37
C LEU A 21 20.86 -4.28 -7.43
N PHE A 22 21.28 -3.04 -7.22
CA PHE A 22 22.29 -2.35 -8.01
C PHE A 22 23.47 -2.03 -7.11
N LYS A 23 24.70 -2.34 -7.55
CA LYS A 23 25.91 -2.06 -6.76
C LYS A 23 26.07 -0.55 -6.56
N ILE A 24 26.28 -0.12 -5.33
CA ILE A 24 26.67 1.27 -5.01
C ILE A 24 28.19 1.28 -4.85
N SER A 25 28.84 2.18 -5.55
CA SER A 25 30.26 2.47 -5.40
C SER A 25 30.42 3.89 -4.87
N MET A 26 31.31 4.08 -3.91
CA MET A 26 31.52 5.36 -3.25
C MET A 26 32.99 5.77 -3.35
N SER A 27 33.23 7.07 -3.50
CA SER A 27 34.57 7.63 -3.37
C SER A 27 34.93 7.73 -1.88
N PRO A 28 36.12 7.27 -1.45
CA PRO A 28 36.49 7.21 -0.03
C PRO A 28 36.79 8.57 0.63
N THR A 29 36.78 9.67 -0.13
CA THR A 29 37.34 10.97 0.27
C THR A 29 36.35 12.13 0.35
N ASN A 30 35.07 11.94 0.01
CA ASN A 30 34.12 13.06 0.02
C ASN A 30 33.55 13.28 1.43
N ASN A 31 33.66 14.52 1.93
CA ASN A 31 33.06 14.95 3.18
C ASN A 31 31.55 15.17 2.99
N PHE A 32 30.77 14.80 4.01
CA PHE A 32 29.32 15.03 4.05
C PHE A 32 28.99 15.95 5.21
N PHE A 33 28.62 17.20 4.91
CA PHE A 33 28.29 18.19 5.92
C PHE A 33 26.85 18.02 6.39
N HIS A 34 26.63 18.01 7.70
CA HIS A 34 25.32 17.77 8.31
C HIS A 34 24.80 19.05 8.95
N TYR A 35 23.65 19.49 8.45
CA TYR A 35 22.95 20.67 8.92
C TYR A 35 21.53 20.32 9.36
N ASN A 36 20.98 21.14 10.23
CA ASN A 36 19.55 21.18 10.50
C ASN A 36 18.95 22.43 9.88
N VAL A 37 17.77 22.27 9.27
CA VAL A 37 16.94 23.39 8.83
C VAL A 37 15.68 23.46 9.68
N GLU A 38 15.53 24.57 10.39
CA GLU A 38 14.29 24.90 11.09
C GLU A 38 13.52 25.92 10.27
N ILE A 39 12.23 25.68 10.06
CA ILE A 39 11.37 26.52 9.23
C ILE A 39 10.17 26.97 10.08
N PHE A 40 9.93 28.27 10.11
CA PHE A 40 8.88 28.89 10.89
C PHE A 40 7.96 29.72 10.00
N SER A 41 6.65 29.57 10.21
CA SER A 41 5.66 30.50 9.65
C SER A 41 5.68 31.85 10.38
N ALA A 42 4.98 32.85 9.85
CA ALA A 42 4.76 34.13 10.54
C ALA A 42 4.18 34.01 11.97
N LYS A 43 3.58 32.86 12.32
CA LYS A 43 3.07 32.57 13.67
C LYS A 43 4.08 31.87 14.59
N GLY A 44 5.33 31.71 14.16
CA GLY A 44 6.37 30.99 14.90
C GLY A 44 6.17 29.46 14.93
N THR A 45 5.25 28.89 14.16
CA THR A 45 4.98 27.45 14.13
C THR A 45 5.63 26.76 12.94
N SER A 46 6.07 25.51 13.14
CA SER A 46 6.64 24.67 12.08
C SER A 46 5.57 24.26 11.07
N PRO A 47 5.78 24.47 9.76
CA PRO A 47 4.80 24.09 8.74
C PRO A 47 4.77 22.56 8.53
N PRO A 48 3.70 22.02 7.90
CA PRO A 48 3.62 20.60 7.55
C PRO A 48 4.76 20.16 6.61
N ILE A 49 5.18 18.89 6.70
CA ILE A 49 6.26 18.28 5.90
C ILE A 49 6.16 18.58 4.40
N ALA A 50 4.95 18.47 3.82
CA ALA A 50 4.74 18.75 2.40
C ALA A 50 5.04 20.22 2.03
N MET A 51 4.80 21.16 2.95
CA MET A 51 5.13 22.56 2.78
C MET A 51 6.63 22.80 2.99
N LYS A 52 7.26 22.16 3.99
CA LYS A 52 8.71 22.22 4.20
C LYS A 52 9.48 21.81 2.94
N LYS A 53 9.10 20.69 2.31
CA LYS A 53 9.70 20.24 1.04
C LYS A 53 9.57 21.27 -0.07
N ARG A 54 8.45 22.00 -0.13
CA ARG A 54 8.24 23.07 -1.12
C ARG A 54 9.12 24.28 -0.83
N ILE A 55 9.13 24.76 0.42
CA ILE A 55 9.98 25.87 0.86
C ILE A 55 11.46 25.54 0.61
N PHE A 56 11.86 24.29 0.87
CA PHE A 56 13.23 23.86 0.66
C PHE A 56 13.65 23.87 -0.81
N LYS A 57 12.74 23.79 -1.80
CA LYS A 57 13.10 23.98 -3.22
C LYS A 57 13.66 25.39 -3.48
N ASP A 58 13.10 26.39 -2.80
CA ASP A 58 13.55 27.79 -2.91
C ASP A 58 14.82 28.03 -2.08
N ILE A 59 14.96 27.38 -0.91
CA ILE A 59 16.21 27.39 -0.12
C ILE A 59 17.34 26.74 -0.94
N TYR A 60 17.07 25.59 -1.57
CA TYR A 60 18.01 24.85 -2.42
C TYR A 60 18.60 25.75 -3.49
N ALA A 61 17.78 26.55 -4.17
CA ALA A 61 18.22 27.46 -5.23
C ALA A 61 19.24 28.52 -4.74
N LYS A 62 19.26 28.87 -3.45
CA LYS A 62 20.23 29.81 -2.88
C LYS A 62 21.62 29.19 -2.67
N PHE A 63 21.68 27.88 -2.48
CA PHE A 63 22.92 27.12 -2.21
C PHE A 63 23.36 26.24 -3.37
N ALA A 64 22.61 26.25 -4.48
CA ALA A 64 22.89 25.44 -5.64
C ALA A 64 23.97 26.10 -6.51
N ASP A 65 25.08 25.40 -6.72
CA ASP A 65 26.19 25.91 -7.53
C ASP A 65 25.82 25.98 -9.01
N ALA A 66 26.09 27.11 -9.67
CA ALA A 66 26.05 27.20 -11.13
C ALA A 66 27.29 26.51 -11.74
N PRO A 67 27.20 25.85 -12.92
CA PRO A 67 26.05 25.80 -13.83
C PRO A 67 25.09 24.62 -13.60
N ASP A 68 25.51 23.57 -12.89
CA ASP A 68 24.75 22.31 -12.76
C ASP A 68 23.61 22.37 -11.72
N ARG A 69 23.51 23.47 -10.96
CA ARG A 69 22.56 23.68 -9.85
C ARG A 69 22.59 22.55 -8.84
N LEU A 70 23.78 22.09 -8.46
CA LEU A 70 23.97 21.05 -7.45
C LEU A 70 24.03 21.70 -6.08
N GLY A 71 23.19 21.23 -5.16
CA GLY A 71 23.03 21.81 -3.83
C GLY A 71 22.74 20.76 -2.76
N PRO A 72 22.40 21.20 -1.54
CA PRO A 72 22.15 20.31 -0.40
C PRO A 72 20.91 19.43 -0.58
N VAL A 73 20.91 18.25 0.03
CA VAL A 73 19.77 17.32 0.04
C VAL A 73 19.05 17.36 1.38
N PHE A 74 17.73 17.24 1.35
CA PHE A 74 16.86 17.37 2.52
C PHE A 74 15.97 16.15 2.70
N ASP A 75 15.87 15.68 3.95
CA ASP A 75 15.04 14.52 4.29
C ASP A 75 13.52 14.79 4.19
N GLY A 76 13.15 16.07 4.23
CA GLY A 76 11.77 16.55 4.16
C GLY A 76 11.25 17.16 5.45
N ASP A 77 11.99 17.10 6.55
CA ASP A 77 11.57 17.62 7.84
C ASP A 77 12.57 18.56 8.53
N LYS A 78 13.78 18.08 8.84
CA LYS A 78 14.80 18.85 9.57
C LYS A 78 16.21 18.63 9.06
N THR A 79 16.56 17.43 8.63
CA THR A 79 17.95 17.07 8.35
C THR A 79 18.34 17.40 6.92
N VAL A 80 19.45 18.13 6.78
CA VAL A 80 20.05 18.55 5.52
C VAL A 80 21.48 18.02 5.43
N TYR A 81 21.84 17.45 4.28
CA TYR A 81 23.21 17.04 4.00
C TYR A 81 23.76 17.78 2.79
N SER A 82 25.00 18.22 2.85
CA SER A 82 25.69 18.88 1.74
C SER A 82 27.00 18.17 1.39
N HIS A 83 27.37 18.20 0.12
CA HIS A 83 28.66 17.71 -0.37
C HIS A 83 29.76 18.79 -0.25
N LYS A 84 29.37 20.03 0.06
CA LYS A 84 30.26 21.18 0.32
C LYS A 84 29.86 21.87 1.62
N GLU A 85 30.82 22.53 2.25
CA GLU A 85 30.56 23.37 3.41
C GLU A 85 29.60 24.50 2.98
N LEU A 86 28.54 24.67 3.74
CA LEU A 86 27.59 25.77 3.64
C LEU A 86 27.83 26.70 4.82
N ASP A 87 27.83 28.00 4.55
CA ASP A 87 27.80 28.99 5.62
C ASP A 87 26.43 28.91 6.31
N PRO A 88 26.37 28.67 7.64
CA PRO A 88 25.14 28.73 8.40
C PRO A 88 24.44 30.07 8.14
N LEU A 89 23.17 29.99 7.80
CA LEU A 89 22.42 31.15 7.31
C LEU A 89 21.03 31.16 7.94
N GLU A 90 20.71 32.30 8.56
CA GLU A 90 19.34 32.68 8.80
C GLU A 90 18.84 33.50 7.61
N GLY A 91 17.64 33.20 7.13
CA GLY A 91 17.04 33.98 6.07
C GLY A 91 15.55 33.79 5.96
N THR A 92 14.96 34.48 5.00
CA THR A 92 13.55 34.31 4.66
C THR A 92 13.38 33.79 3.25
N VAL A 93 12.29 33.05 3.05
CA VAL A 93 11.82 32.61 1.75
C VAL A 93 10.35 32.96 1.64
N SER A 94 10.00 33.61 0.55
CA SER A 94 8.62 33.91 0.19
C SER A 94 8.08 32.83 -0.75
N VAL A 95 7.19 31.99 -0.24
CA VAL A 95 6.51 30.98 -1.07
C VAL A 95 5.11 31.47 -1.39
N ALA A 96 4.66 31.29 -2.63
CA ALA A 96 3.29 31.62 -3.01
C ALA A 96 2.28 30.91 -2.09
N SER A 97 1.55 31.71 -1.30
CA SER A 97 0.50 31.21 -0.44
C SER A 97 -0.66 30.72 -1.29
N PHE A 98 -1.33 29.68 -0.82
CA PHE A 98 -2.62 29.27 -1.37
C PHE A 98 -3.80 30.04 -0.72
N LYS A 99 -3.51 31.06 0.10
CA LYS A 99 -4.49 31.97 0.71
C LYS A 99 -4.88 33.05 -0.31
N LEU A 100 -6.08 33.61 -0.15
CA LEU A 100 -6.57 34.75 -0.92
C LEU A 100 -6.65 35.99 -0.01
N PRO A 101 -6.24 37.18 -0.50
CA PRO A 101 -5.54 37.39 -1.78
C PRO A 101 -4.23 36.57 -1.87
N PRO A 102 -3.76 36.16 -3.07
CA PRO A 102 -2.53 35.38 -3.21
C PRO A 102 -1.35 36.21 -2.71
N GLU A 103 -1.07 36.06 -1.43
CA GLU A 103 0.04 36.68 -0.76
C GLU A 103 1.25 35.77 -0.88
N LYS A 104 2.44 36.37 -0.93
CA LYS A 104 3.65 35.62 -0.61
C LYS A 104 3.61 35.36 0.89
N GLU A 105 3.54 34.09 1.29
CA GLU A 105 3.70 33.74 2.69
C GLU A 105 5.19 33.62 2.95
N GLU A 106 5.69 34.50 3.80
CA GLU A 106 7.09 34.53 4.19
C GLU A 106 7.33 33.50 5.29
N PHE A 107 8.37 32.70 5.09
CA PHE A 107 8.85 31.72 6.05
C PHE A 107 10.27 32.07 6.44
N LYS A 108 10.51 32.15 7.74
CA LYS A 108 11.87 32.25 8.29
C LYS A 108 12.47 30.85 8.31
N TYR A 109 13.70 30.70 7.82
CA TYR A 109 14.47 29.48 7.99
C TYR A 109 15.78 29.78 8.71
N ILE A 110 16.22 28.82 9.51
CA ILE A 110 17.51 28.85 10.20
C ILE A 110 18.23 27.57 9.81
N LEU A 111 19.34 27.71 9.08
CA LEU A 111 20.24 26.61 8.74
C LEU A 111 21.39 26.60 9.73
N THR A 112 21.44 25.58 10.59
CA THR A 112 22.48 25.42 11.61
C THR A 112 23.37 24.24 11.28
N GLU A 113 24.69 24.43 11.41
CA GLU A 113 25.64 23.33 11.36
C GLU A 113 25.46 22.46 12.61
N VAL A 114 25.25 21.15 12.40
CA VAL A 114 25.11 20.19 13.51
C VAL A 114 26.48 19.66 13.91
N GLU A 115 27.28 19.30 12.91
CA GLU A 115 28.63 18.78 13.11
C GLU A 115 29.50 19.07 11.87
N ARG A 116 30.71 19.62 12.10
CA ARG A 116 31.78 19.62 11.10
C ARG A 116 32.22 18.16 10.90
N PRO A 117 32.12 17.56 9.70
CA PRO A 117 32.29 16.12 9.60
C PRO A 117 33.77 15.73 9.73
N LYS A 118 34.05 14.79 10.63
CA LYS A 118 35.16 13.83 10.48
C LYS A 118 34.62 12.45 10.12
N TRP A 119 33.57 12.38 9.30
CA TRP A 119 33.06 11.09 8.86
C TRP A 119 33.05 10.96 7.35
N LYS A 120 33.49 9.79 6.90
CA LYS A 120 33.74 9.42 5.52
C LYS A 120 32.79 8.30 5.14
N THR A 121 32.63 8.08 3.84
CA THR A 121 31.86 6.96 3.29
C THR A 121 32.37 5.60 3.81
N SER A 122 33.65 5.53 4.21
CA SER A 122 34.25 4.38 4.90
C SER A 122 33.62 4.05 6.25
N ASP A 123 33.00 5.00 6.96
CA ASP A 123 32.48 4.73 8.31
C ASP A 123 31.24 3.84 8.30
N ILE A 124 30.53 3.77 7.16
CA ILE A 124 29.46 2.79 6.92
C ILE A 124 29.98 1.35 7.15
N PHE A 125 31.28 1.11 6.95
CA PHE A 125 31.91 -0.17 7.16
C PHE A 125 31.72 -0.73 8.58
N HIS A 126 31.59 0.15 9.59
CA HIS A 126 31.31 -0.29 10.96
C HIS A 126 29.93 -0.96 11.09
N LEU A 127 28.92 -0.56 10.31
CA LEU A 127 27.59 -1.21 10.31
C LEU A 127 27.64 -2.64 9.75
N VAL A 128 28.59 -2.94 8.87
CA VAL A 128 28.72 -4.26 8.23
C VAL A 128 28.96 -5.36 9.26
N PHE A 129 29.90 -5.12 10.19
CA PHE A 129 30.31 -6.11 11.18
C PHE A 129 29.63 -5.94 12.54
N GLY A 130 29.03 -4.78 12.79
CA GLY A 130 28.35 -4.49 14.05
C GLY A 130 29.30 -4.36 15.24
N PRO A 131 28.76 -4.27 16.47
CA PRO A 131 29.53 -3.92 17.67
C PRO A 131 30.56 -4.98 18.10
N GLN A 132 30.42 -6.22 17.63
CA GLN A 132 31.37 -7.33 17.88
C GLN A 132 32.28 -7.61 16.68
N GLY A 133 32.24 -6.73 15.69
CA GLY A 133 32.97 -6.88 14.44
C GLY A 133 34.49 -6.65 14.55
N PRO A 134 35.29 -7.10 13.57
CA PRO A 134 36.74 -6.90 13.55
C PRO A 134 37.16 -5.43 13.68
N THR A 135 36.37 -4.51 13.13
CA THR A 135 36.64 -3.05 13.20
C THR A 135 36.46 -2.48 14.61
N MET A 136 35.79 -3.22 15.49
CA MET A 136 35.38 -2.82 16.84
C MET A 136 36.16 -3.59 17.91
N GLN A 137 36.89 -4.64 17.52
CA GLN A 137 37.77 -5.40 18.40
C GLN A 137 38.83 -4.43 18.97
N ASN A 138 39.04 -4.51 20.29
CA ASN A 138 39.94 -3.64 21.06
C ASN A 138 39.49 -2.17 21.26
N ARG A 139 38.24 -1.82 20.95
CA ARG A 139 37.68 -0.50 21.29
C ARG A 139 36.85 -0.55 22.58
N SER A 140 36.83 0.54 23.34
CA SER A 140 35.94 0.72 24.50
C SER A 140 34.46 0.76 24.10
N GLU A 141 33.56 0.53 25.04
CA GLU A 141 32.11 0.58 24.79
C GLU A 141 31.66 1.96 24.26
N GLY A 142 32.20 3.04 24.83
CA GLY A 142 31.92 4.41 24.37
C GLY A 142 32.38 4.67 22.94
N GLU A 143 33.60 4.23 22.57
CA GLU A 143 34.10 4.34 21.20
C GLU A 143 33.26 3.53 20.21
N ARG A 144 32.87 2.31 20.58
CA ARG A 144 31.98 1.49 19.75
C ARG A 144 30.64 2.17 19.52
N GLY A 145 30.05 2.75 20.57
CA GLY A 145 28.81 3.52 20.49
C GLY A 145 28.94 4.71 19.54
N ASN A 146 30.02 5.48 19.65
CA ASN A 146 30.29 6.63 18.81
C ASN A 146 30.42 6.26 17.32
N LEU A 147 31.21 5.23 17.00
CA LEU A 147 31.40 4.78 15.60
C LEU A 147 30.11 4.22 14.99
N MET A 148 29.32 3.48 15.78
CA MET A 148 27.99 3.03 15.36
C MET A 148 27.05 4.21 15.09
N GLY A 149 27.09 5.25 15.93
CA GLY A 149 26.34 6.49 15.71
C GLY A 149 26.75 7.16 14.40
N THR A 150 28.05 7.34 14.18
CA THR A 150 28.61 7.92 12.95
C THR A 150 28.21 7.11 11.71
N ALA A 151 28.32 5.78 11.76
CA ALA A 151 27.99 4.92 10.64
C ALA A 151 26.48 4.96 10.29
N ARG A 152 25.59 5.05 11.31
CA ARG A 152 24.15 5.26 11.08
C ARG A 152 23.86 6.61 10.42
N ARG A 153 24.53 7.68 10.84
CA ARG A 153 24.41 9.01 10.21
C ARG A 153 24.91 8.98 8.76
N ALA A 154 26.02 8.29 8.49
CA ALA A 154 26.52 8.11 7.13
C ALA A 154 25.53 7.35 6.23
N MET A 155 24.93 6.28 6.75
CA MET A 155 23.89 5.53 6.03
C MET A 155 22.63 6.37 5.79
N GLN A 156 22.24 7.21 6.76
CA GLN A 156 21.12 8.13 6.61
C GLN A 156 21.39 9.18 5.53
N ALA A 157 22.58 9.80 5.54
CA ALA A 157 22.97 10.78 4.53
C ALA A 157 22.97 10.19 3.11
N LEU A 158 23.52 8.98 2.96
CA LEU A 158 23.48 8.24 1.71
C LEU A 158 22.03 8.00 1.24
N ASN A 159 21.16 7.56 2.15
CA ASN A 159 19.76 7.29 1.83
C ASN A 159 19.00 8.57 1.44
N VAL A 160 19.28 9.71 2.09
CA VAL A 160 18.70 11.02 1.74
C VAL A 160 19.21 11.47 0.38
N ALA A 161 20.52 11.41 0.12
CA ALA A 161 21.11 11.81 -1.16
C ALA A 161 20.57 11.00 -2.34
N ILE A 162 20.51 9.67 -2.21
CA ILE A 162 19.94 8.78 -3.23
C ILE A 162 18.48 9.11 -3.52
N ARG A 163 17.69 9.46 -2.49
CA ARG A 163 16.23 9.62 -2.64
C ARG A 163 15.76 11.02 -2.99
N TYR A 164 16.61 12.03 -2.83
CA TYR A 164 16.20 13.42 -2.90
C TYR A 164 15.48 13.77 -4.21
N LEU A 165 16.09 13.49 -5.37
CA LEU A 165 15.47 13.78 -6.67
C LEU A 165 14.44 12.74 -7.10
N LEU A 166 14.55 11.48 -6.64
CA LEU A 166 13.57 10.43 -6.93
C LEU A 166 12.13 10.80 -6.52
N ALA A 167 12.02 11.62 -5.46
CA ALA A 167 10.75 11.99 -4.84
C ALA A 167 10.34 13.46 -5.08
N ALA A 168 11.11 14.21 -5.88
CA ALA A 168 10.95 15.67 -6.00
C ALA A 168 9.69 16.10 -6.77
N ASP A 169 9.31 15.35 -7.81
CA ASP A 169 8.29 15.75 -8.78
C ASP A 169 7.15 14.74 -8.93
N CYS A 170 6.98 13.85 -7.95
CA CYS A 170 5.86 12.91 -7.94
C CYS A 170 5.34 12.63 -6.53
N PRO A 171 4.09 12.12 -6.40
CA PRO A 171 3.58 11.64 -5.13
C PRO A 171 4.54 10.61 -4.54
N SER A 172 4.89 10.79 -3.27
CA SER A 172 5.86 9.94 -2.58
C SER A 172 5.46 9.72 -1.13
N THR A 173 5.94 8.62 -0.56
CA THR A 173 5.93 8.31 0.87
C THR A 173 7.37 8.28 1.38
N SER A 174 7.57 7.96 2.66
CA SER A 174 8.92 7.74 3.20
C SER A 174 9.66 6.59 2.50
N ARG A 175 8.95 5.67 1.83
CA ARG A 175 9.55 4.46 1.22
C ARG A 175 9.32 4.31 -0.27
N ALA A 176 8.31 4.94 -0.84
CA ALA A 176 7.94 4.75 -2.24
C ALA A 176 7.74 6.09 -2.96
N PHE A 177 7.89 6.08 -4.28
CA PHE A 177 7.54 7.20 -5.15
C PHE A 177 6.72 6.68 -6.34
N PHE A 178 5.85 7.54 -6.88
CA PHE A 178 4.84 7.16 -7.88
C PHE A 178 4.88 8.14 -9.07
N PRO A 179 5.84 7.99 -9.99
CA PRO A 179 6.02 8.89 -11.14
C PRO A 179 4.75 8.98 -12.00
N ASP A 180 4.45 10.16 -12.55
CA ASP A 180 3.29 10.35 -13.43
C ASP A 180 3.40 9.49 -14.72
N ALA A 181 4.61 9.23 -15.20
CA ALA A 181 4.89 8.37 -16.36
C ALA A 181 4.81 6.86 -16.05
N ALA A 182 4.67 6.47 -14.78
CA ALA A 182 4.60 5.06 -14.41
C ALA A 182 3.30 4.43 -14.93
N PRO A 183 3.32 3.15 -15.36
CA PRO A 183 2.13 2.48 -15.83
C PRO A 183 0.98 2.56 -14.82
N SER A 184 -0.20 2.88 -15.31
CA SER A 184 -1.40 3.07 -14.50
C SER A 184 -2.57 2.31 -15.13
N LEU A 185 -3.55 1.93 -14.31
CA LEU A 185 -4.77 1.24 -14.70
C LEU A 185 -5.96 1.93 -14.04
N ASP A 186 -6.95 2.32 -14.83
CA ASP A 186 -8.27 2.69 -14.30
C ASP A 186 -8.96 1.43 -13.77
N ILE A 187 -9.26 1.42 -12.47
CA ILE A 187 -9.95 0.31 -11.80
C ILE A 187 -11.43 0.62 -11.55
N GLY A 188 -11.95 1.71 -12.14
CA GLY A 188 -13.32 2.15 -12.08
C GLY A 188 -13.63 3.06 -10.89
N ALA A 189 -14.78 3.72 -10.96
CA ALA A 189 -15.27 4.67 -9.96
C ALA A 189 -14.34 5.89 -9.72
N GLY A 190 -13.63 6.33 -10.75
CA GLY A 190 -12.71 7.47 -10.65
C GLY A 190 -11.43 7.17 -9.87
N VAL A 191 -11.04 5.89 -9.80
CA VAL A 191 -9.84 5.44 -9.08
C VAL A 191 -8.82 4.89 -10.08
N LEU A 192 -7.63 5.48 -10.07
CA LEU A 192 -6.49 5.05 -10.87
C LEU A 192 -5.50 4.27 -9.98
N LEU A 193 -5.17 3.05 -10.35
CA LEU A 193 -4.08 2.28 -9.76
C LEU A 193 -2.79 2.59 -10.52
N ARG A 194 -1.79 3.16 -9.83
CA ARG A 194 -0.51 3.55 -10.44
C ARG A 194 0.63 2.73 -9.86
N ARG A 195 1.54 2.29 -10.73
CA ARG A 195 2.82 1.69 -10.31
C ARG A 195 3.70 2.73 -9.62
N GLY A 196 4.40 2.28 -8.61
CA GLY A 196 5.45 3.05 -7.96
C GLY A 196 6.65 2.17 -7.69
N TYR A 197 7.67 2.77 -7.10
CA TYR A 197 8.94 2.10 -6.85
C TYR A 197 9.41 2.36 -5.43
N ILE A 198 9.96 1.33 -4.81
CA ILE A 198 10.54 1.35 -3.47
C ILE A 198 12.04 1.21 -3.64
N THR A 199 12.79 2.16 -3.09
CA THR A 199 14.26 2.13 -3.12
C THR A 199 14.82 2.05 -1.72
N HIS A 200 15.81 1.21 -1.44
CA HIS A 200 16.43 1.20 -0.12
C HIS A 200 17.89 0.76 -0.23
N VAL A 201 18.73 1.42 0.56
CA VAL A 201 20.14 1.05 0.64
C VAL A 201 20.28 -0.17 1.54
N ARG A 202 21.01 -1.18 1.07
CA ARG A 202 21.33 -2.40 1.82
C ARG A 202 22.83 -2.62 1.85
N ILE A 203 23.29 -3.11 2.99
CA ILE A 203 24.64 -3.62 3.18
C ILE A 203 24.56 -5.14 3.04
N GLY A 204 25.29 -5.71 2.09
CA GLY A 204 25.45 -7.16 1.94
C GLY A 204 26.53 -7.71 2.88
N ASN A 205 26.82 -8.99 2.77
CA ASN A 205 28.02 -9.54 3.42
C ASN A 205 29.25 -9.26 2.55
N THR A 206 30.43 -9.11 3.15
CA THR A 206 31.69 -8.97 2.39
C THR A 206 32.78 -9.81 3.03
N THR A 207 33.63 -10.39 2.19
CA THR A 207 34.92 -10.96 2.59
C THR A 207 36.04 -9.91 2.52
N ASN A 208 35.76 -8.74 1.93
CA ASN A 208 36.68 -7.62 1.86
C ASN A 208 36.66 -6.84 3.18
N LEU A 209 37.73 -6.99 3.95
CA LEU A 209 37.88 -6.33 5.24
C LEU A 209 38.42 -4.89 5.14
N LYS A 210 38.48 -4.30 3.94
CA LYS A 210 38.97 -2.93 3.70
C LYS A 210 37.84 -1.97 3.36
N ALA A 211 37.98 -0.72 3.79
CA ALA A 211 37.06 0.36 3.44
C ALA A 211 37.45 1.03 2.10
N PRO A 212 36.49 1.59 1.34
CA PRO A 212 35.04 1.58 1.57
C PRO A 212 34.41 0.21 1.25
N PRO A 213 33.24 -0.13 1.85
CA PRO A 213 32.57 -1.40 1.61
C PRO A 213 32.25 -1.61 0.12
N ASP A 214 32.61 -2.77 -0.44
CA ASP A 214 32.32 -3.17 -1.82
C ASP A 214 30.97 -3.89 -1.99
N ASN A 215 30.24 -4.03 -0.90
CA ASN A 215 29.00 -4.78 -0.70
C ASN A 215 27.80 -3.87 -0.39
N LEU A 216 27.81 -2.63 -0.88
CA LEU A 216 26.70 -1.71 -0.72
C LEU A 216 25.79 -1.76 -1.95
N PHE A 217 24.48 -1.82 -1.73
CA PHE A 217 23.49 -2.04 -2.79
C PHE A 217 22.29 -1.11 -2.68
N LEU A 218 21.83 -0.60 -3.81
CA LEU A 218 20.51 0.00 -3.94
C LEU A 218 19.53 -1.11 -4.33
N ALA A 219 18.67 -1.51 -3.40
CA ALA A 219 17.54 -2.37 -3.71
C ALA A 219 16.42 -1.53 -4.32
N MET A 220 15.91 -1.95 -5.48
CA MET A 220 14.77 -1.32 -6.14
C MET A 220 13.69 -2.36 -6.41
N ASP A 221 12.46 -2.06 -6.00
CA ASP A 221 11.33 -2.96 -6.25
C ASP A 221 10.07 -2.19 -6.63
N MET A 222 9.13 -2.89 -7.25
CA MET A 222 7.86 -2.33 -7.69
C MET A 222 6.81 -2.39 -6.57
N THR A 223 5.99 -1.35 -6.51
CA THR A 223 4.80 -1.27 -5.69
C THR A 223 3.65 -0.66 -6.49
N CYS A 224 2.46 -0.57 -5.91
CA CYS A 224 1.32 0.13 -6.50
C CYS A 224 0.59 0.93 -5.42
N ALA A 225 -0.01 2.04 -5.83
CA ALA A 225 -0.92 2.79 -4.98
C ALA A 225 -2.08 3.34 -5.81
N THR A 226 -3.21 3.54 -5.14
CA THR A 226 -4.41 4.10 -5.73
C THR A 226 -4.44 5.61 -5.57
N PHE A 227 -4.86 6.28 -6.63
CA PHE A 227 -5.00 7.72 -6.75
C PHE A 227 -6.39 8.05 -7.27
N LEU A 228 -6.87 9.26 -7.00
CA LEU A 228 -8.00 9.78 -7.76
C LEU A 228 -7.58 9.96 -9.22
N ASP A 229 -8.49 9.60 -10.12
CA ASP A 229 -8.33 9.91 -11.54
C ASP A 229 -8.50 11.42 -11.75
N ALA A 230 -7.37 12.10 -11.82
CA ALA A 230 -7.25 13.54 -11.98
C ALA A 230 -6.28 13.80 -13.14
N PRO A 231 -6.79 14.10 -14.35
CA PRO A 231 -5.95 14.46 -15.48
C PRO A 231 -5.09 15.69 -15.18
N PRO A 232 -4.06 15.98 -15.99
CA PRO A 232 -3.21 17.16 -15.81
C PRO A 232 -4.02 18.46 -15.72
N GLU A 233 -3.48 19.46 -15.01
CA GLU A 233 -4.07 20.80 -14.96
C GLU A 233 -4.15 21.39 -16.37
N GLY A 234 -5.27 22.05 -16.69
CA GLY A 234 -5.56 22.56 -18.04
C GLY A 234 -6.20 21.55 -18.99
N ASN A 235 -6.28 20.26 -18.64
CA ASN A 235 -7.06 19.30 -19.42
C ASN A 235 -8.57 19.60 -19.29
N PRO A 236 -9.33 19.77 -20.39
CA PRO A 236 -10.76 20.04 -20.36
C PRO A 236 -11.59 18.99 -19.60
N ALA A 237 -11.12 17.74 -19.54
CA ALA A 237 -11.76 16.64 -18.82
C ALA A 237 -11.38 16.56 -17.33
N ASN A 238 -10.53 17.48 -16.83
CA ASN A 238 -10.21 17.56 -15.39
C ASN A 238 -11.23 18.44 -14.66
N THR A 239 -12.49 18.00 -14.60
CA THR A 239 -13.53 18.67 -13.82
C THR A 239 -13.98 17.81 -12.65
N LEU A 240 -14.40 18.45 -11.55
CA LEU A 240 -15.00 17.73 -10.43
C LEU A 240 -16.29 17.01 -10.85
N ALA A 241 -17.05 17.58 -11.79
CA ALA A 241 -18.25 16.97 -12.35
C ALA A 241 -17.94 15.63 -13.04
N ASP A 242 -16.88 15.57 -13.86
CA ASP A 242 -16.47 14.33 -14.52
C ASP A 242 -16.08 13.25 -13.52
N LEU A 243 -15.36 13.61 -12.45
CA LEU A 243 -15.03 12.66 -11.38
C LEU A 243 -16.28 12.18 -10.64
N CYS A 244 -17.24 13.06 -10.34
CA CYS A 244 -18.53 12.67 -9.75
C CYS A 244 -19.28 11.68 -10.65
N CYS A 245 -19.31 11.92 -11.97
CA CYS A 245 -19.89 11.00 -12.94
C CYS A 245 -19.20 9.63 -12.91
N LYS A 246 -17.86 9.60 -12.90
CA LYS A 246 -17.08 8.36 -12.79
C LYS A 246 -17.37 7.61 -11.50
N ILE A 247 -17.39 8.29 -10.35
CA ILE A 247 -17.66 7.69 -9.03
C ILE A 247 -19.05 7.05 -8.97
N LEU A 248 -20.06 7.76 -9.49
CA LEU A 248 -21.45 7.30 -9.50
C LEU A 248 -21.73 6.32 -10.65
N ASN A 249 -20.87 6.29 -11.67
CA ASN A 249 -21.08 5.59 -12.94
C ASN A 249 -22.39 6.04 -13.63
N VAL A 250 -22.54 7.36 -13.79
CA VAL A 250 -23.73 7.98 -14.39
C VAL A 250 -23.36 9.01 -15.45
N HIS A 251 -24.30 9.32 -16.33
CA HIS A 251 -24.16 10.36 -17.35
C HIS A 251 -24.26 11.78 -16.73
N PRO A 252 -23.56 12.81 -17.23
CA PRO A 252 -23.51 14.15 -16.63
C PRO A 252 -24.83 14.79 -16.20
N GLN A 253 -25.91 14.65 -16.98
CA GLN A 253 -27.24 15.20 -16.65
C GLN A 253 -27.81 14.63 -15.35
N ARG A 254 -27.41 13.42 -14.93
CA ARG A 254 -27.84 12.85 -13.64
C ARG A 254 -27.29 13.60 -12.44
N LEU A 255 -26.19 14.36 -12.59
CA LEU A 255 -25.66 15.20 -11.51
C LEU A 255 -26.58 16.35 -11.13
N CYS A 256 -27.49 16.77 -12.02
CA CYS A 256 -28.49 17.80 -11.71
C CYS A 256 -29.64 17.28 -10.83
N SER A 257 -29.72 15.96 -10.59
CA SER A 257 -30.83 15.31 -9.86
C SER A 257 -30.34 14.18 -8.94
N LEU A 258 -29.31 14.46 -8.13
CA LEU A 258 -28.74 13.47 -7.22
C LEU A 258 -29.73 13.02 -6.13
N LYS A 259 -29.76 11.72 -5.86
CA LYS A 259 -30.51 11.15 -4.73
C LYS A 259 -29.68 11.23 -3.45
N GLU A 260 -30.31 11.08 -2.30
CA GLU A 260 -29.62 11.14 -1.00
C GLU A 260 -28.49 10.10 -0.88
N GLU A 261 -28.67 8.90 -1.46
CA GLU A 261 -27.64 7.86 -1.53
C GLU A 261 -26.42 8.29 -2.34
N ASP A 262 -26.63 9.02 -3.45
CA ASP A 262 -25.56 9.56 -4.29
C ASP A 262 -24.73 10.57 -3.49
N TYR A 263 -25.39 11.47 -2.76
CA TYR A 263 -24.73 12.44 -1.87
C TYR A 263 -23.89 11.75 -0.79
N ARG A 264 -24.41 10.71 -0.14
CA ARG A 264 -23.66 9.94 0.87
C ARG A 264 -22.41 9.29 0.26
N LYS A 265 -22.54 8.70 -0.93
CA LYS A 265 -21.41 8.06 -1.65
C LYS A 265 -20.35 9.09 -2.06
N LEU A 266 -20.77 10.21 -2.65
CA LEU A 266 -19.87 11.30 -3.02
C LEU A 266 -19.21 11.93 -1.79
N HIS A 267 -19.94 12.19 -0.71
CA HIS A 267 -19.36 12.74 0.53
C HIS A 267 -18.31 11.79 1.13
N LYS A 268 -18.60 10.49 1.19
CA LYS A 268 -17.65 9.48 1.69
C LYS A 268 -16.32 9.50 0.94
N ILE A 269 -16.37 9.71 -0.38
CA ILE A 269 -15.19 9.70 -1.24
C ILE A 269 -14.51 11.07 -1.28
N LEU A 270 -15.25 12.13 -1.60
CA LEU A 270 -14.70 13.45 -1.94
C LEU A 270 -14.20 14.25 -0.74
N ARG A 271 -14.72 13.99 0.47
CA ARG A 271 -14.37 14.78 1.66
C ARG A 271 -12.85 14.79 1.91
N ARG A 272 -12.31 15.97 2.21
CA ARG A 272 -10.89 16.29 2.44
C ARG A 272 -10.01 16.32 1.20
N PHE A 273 -10.47 15.85 0.04
CA PHE A 273 -9.69 16.01 -1.18
C PHE A 273 -9.57 17.48 -1.56
N LYS A 274 -8.41 17.82 -2.13
CA LYS A 274 -8.06 19.17 -2.57
C LYS A 274 -8.52 19.37 -4.00
N ILE A 275 -9.16 20.50 -4.26
CA ILE A 275 -9.55 20.95 -5.58
C ILE A 275 -8.88 22.28 -5.88
N ASN A 276 -8.62 22.54 -7.14
CA ASN A 276 -8.25 23.85 -7.64
C ASN A 276 -9.53 24.55 -8.14
N ILE A 277 -9.67 25.83 -7.85
CA ILE A 277 -10.86 26.62 -8.15
C ILE A 277 -10.42 27.86 -8.91
N ILE A 278 -11.01 28.10 -10.08
CA ILE A 278 -10.75 29.30 -10.91
C ILE A 278 -12.09 29.98 -11.19
N ARG A 279 -12.32 31.14 -10.57
CA ARG A 279 -13.63 31.82 -10.57
C ARG A 279 -13.88 32.66 -11.82
N GLY A 280 -12.83 33.18 -12.46
CA GLY A 280 -12.90 33.97 -13.68
C GLY A 280 -11.57 33.96 -14.44
N GLU A 281 -11.50 34.61 -15.61
CA GLU A 281 -10.32 34.58 -16.48
C GLU A 281 -9.08 35.23 -15.86
N SER A 282 -9.27 36.27 -15.06
CA SER A 282 -8.20 36.96 -14.32
C SER A 282 -7.88 36.33 -12.96
N ASP A 283 -8.59 35.27 -12.55
CA ASP A 283 -8.39 34.61 -11.27
C ASP A 283 -7.18 33.67 -11.33
N LYS A 284 -6.15 33.94 -10.51
CA LYS A 284 -4.96 33.10 -10.39
C LYS A 284 -5.24 31.70 -9.81
N GLY A 285 -6.48 31.48 -9.34
CA GLY A 285 -6.97 30.23 -8.83
C GLY A 285 -6.57 29.95 -7.38
N ILE A 286 -7.34 29.08 -6.72
CA ILE A 286 -7.10 28.68 -5.33
C ILE A 286 -7.22 27.19 -5.11
N THR A 287 -6.47 26.67 -4.15
CA THR A 287 -6.63 25.29 -3.69
C THR A 287 -7.41 25.26 -2.38
N LYS A 288 -8.50 24.48 -2.33
CA LYS A 288 -9.30 24.25 -1.12
C LYS A 288 -9.58 22.77 -0.93
N SER A 289 -9.86 22.35 0.30
CA SER A 289 -10.34 21.00 0.58
C SER A 289 -11.87 20.97 0.56
N ILE A 290 -12.43 19.95 -0.09
CA ILE A 290 -13.87 19.69 -0.09
C ILE A 290 -14.32 19.28 1.31
N ASP A 291 -15.40 19.89 1.80
CA ASP A 291 -16.12 19.40 2.97
C ASP A 291 -17.32 18.54 2.54
N HIS A 292 -18.24 19.10 1.74
CA HIS A 292 -19.37 18.39 1.15
C HIS A 292 -19.88 19.08 -0.12
N LEU A 293 -20.88 18.48 -0.77
CA LEU A 293 -21.63 19.10 -1.86
C LEU A 293 -22.97 19.63 -1.32
N THR A 294 -23.45 20.76 -1.82
CA THR A 294 -24.77 21.30 -1.47
C THR A 294 -25.89 20.41 -2.01
N LEU A 295 -27.03 20.35 -1.32
CA LEU A 295 -28.23 19.65 -1.79
C LEU A 295 -29.01 20.44 -2.85
N THR A 296 -28.71 21.74 -2.96
CA THR A 296 -29.24 22.75 -3.87
C THR A 296 -28.23 23.05 -4.99
N ASN A 297 -28.74 23.56 -6.12
CA ASN A 297 -27.93 23.98 -7.27
C ASN A 297 -27.46 25.45 -7.13
N SER A 298 -26.70 25.99 -8.08
CA SER A 298 -26.21 27.37 -8.02
C SER A 298 -27.33 28.43 -8.13
N ARG A 299 -28.50 28.09 -8.67
CA ARG A 299 -29.66 29.00 -8.78
C ARG A 299 -30.33 29.23 -7.43
N ASN A 300 -30.44 28.16 -6.65
CA ASN A 300 -31.24 28.12 -5.42
C ASN A 300 -30.40 28.22 -4.14
N GLU A 301 -29.08 28.03 -4.21
CA GLU A 301 -28.20 28.24 -3.06
C GLU A 301 -28.02 29.74 -2.81
N ILE A 302 -28.62 30.23 -1.72
CA ILE A 302 -28.62 31.64 -1.32
C ILE A 302 -27.67 31.85 -0.15
N PHE A 303 -26.92 32.96 -0.18
CA PHE A 303 -26.07 33.39 0.92
C PHE A 303 -26.12 34.91 1.10
N GLU A 304 -25.68 35.38 2.26
CA GLU A 304 -25.65 36.81 2.61
C GLU A 304 -24.33 37.45 2.17
N THR A 305 -24.45 38.63 1.57
CA THR A 305 -23.35 39.54 1.21
C THR A 305 -23.58 40.90 1.83
N ASP A 306 -22.59 41.78 1.78
CA ASP A 306 -22.72 43.16 2.26
C ASP A 306 -23.84 43.95 1.53
N GLU A 307 -24.22 43.50 0.32
CA GLU A 307 -25.28 44.10 -0.51
C GLU A 307 -26.64 43.38 -0.36
N GLY A 308 -26.74 42.39 0.54
CA GLY A 308 -27.95 41.61 0.79
C GLY A 308 -27.84 40.14 0.37
N LYS A 309 -28.99 39.45 0.32
CA LYS A 309 -29.08 38.02 -0.06
C LYS A 309 -29.00 37.86 -1.57
N THR A 310 -28.11 36.98 -2.04
CA THR A 310 -27.95 36.64 -3.47
C THR A 310 -27.78 35.14 -3.66
N SER A 311 -28.14 34.63 -4.84
CA SER A 311 -27.79 33.27 -5.24
C SER A 311 -26.33 33.16 -5.68
N VAL A 312 -25.78 31.94 -5.64
CA VAL A 312 -24.43 31.66 -6.15
C VAL A 312 -24.30 32.02 -7.64
N GLU A 313 -25.28 31.69 -8.47
CA GLU A 313 -25.27 32.03 -9.90
C GLU A 313 -25.23 33.54 -10.14
N ALA A 314 -26.13 34.29 -9.48
CA ALA A 314 -26.22 35.74 -9.63
C ALA A 314 -24.93 36.44 -9.14
N PHE A 315 -24.36 35.96 -8.04
CA PHE A 315 -23.09 36.47 -7.51
C PHE A 315 -21.92 36.24 -8.48
N PHE A 316 -21.80 35.05 -9.07
CA PHE A 316 -20.73 34.77 -10.03
C PHE A 316 -20.83 35.62 -11.30
N LEU A 317 -22.05 35.87 -11.78
CA LEU A 317 -22.28 36.77 -12.90
C LEU A 317 -21.90 38.22 -12.54
N LYS A 318 -22.37 38.74 -11.40
CA LYS A 318 -22.14 40.13 -10.97
C LYS A 318 -20.67 40.40 -10.60
N THR A 319 -20.07 39.56 -9.75
CA THR A 319 -18.76 39.82 -9.15
C THR A 319 -17.60 39.33 -10.03
N TRP A 320 -17.79 38.23 -10.76
CA TRP A 320 -16.72 37.61 -11.56
C TRP A 320 -16.94 37.76 -13.07
N GLY A 321 -18.06 38.36 -13.50
CA GLY A 321 -18.41 38.45 -14.92
C GLY A 321 -18.64 37.09 -15.57
N ARG A 322 -18.81 36.02 -14.78
CA ARG A 322 -18.84 34.64 -15.29
C ARG A 322 -20.25 34.08 -15.28
N ARG A 323 -20.81 33.86 -16.48
CA ARG A 323 -22.05 33.09 -16.65
C ARG A 323 -21.76 31.60 -16.50
N LEU A 324 -22.42 30.95 -15.54
CA LEU A 324 -22.33 29.50 -15.36
C LEU A 324 -23.03 28.80 -16.52
N ARG A 325 -22.39 27.78 -17.10
CA ARG A 325 -22.98 26.93 -18.16
C ARG A 325 -23.84 25.83 -17.57
N PHE A 326 -23.49 25.37 -16.36
CA PHE A 326 -24.19 24.29 -15.66
C PHE A 326 -24.67 24.73 -14.26
N PRO A 327 -25.53 25.76 -14.16
CA PRO A 327 -26.02 26.27 -12.87
C PRO A 327 -26.92 25.26 -12.12
N GLU A 328 -27.35 24.20 -12.79
CA GLU A 328 -28.13 23.09 -12.23
C GLU A 328 -27.30 22.06 -11.46
N LEU A 329 -25.97 22.14 -11.53
CA LEU A 329 -25.10 21.26 -10.74
C LEU A 329 -25.09 21.69 -9.27
N PRO A 330 -24.87 20.73 -8.33
CA PRO A 330 -24.64 21.07 -6.95
C PRO A 330 -23.33 21.86 -6.79
N ASN A 331 -23.24 22.64 -5.72
CA ASN A 331 -22.07 23.42 -5.39
C ASN A 331 -21.13 22.64 -4.46
N VAL A 332 -19.87 23.03 -4.42
CA VAL A 332 -18.85 22.53 -3.49
C VAL A 332 -18.76 23.44 -2.28
N VAL A 333 -18.89 22.85 -1.10
CA VAL A 333 -18.65 23.54 0.17
C VAL A 333 -17.23 23.28 0.64
N THR A 334 -16.56 24.35 1.07
CA THR A 334 -15.24 24.30 1.70
C THR A 334 -15.30 25.02 3.04
N ILE A 335 -14.48 24.59 4.01
CA ILE A 335 -14.37 25.23 5.32
C ILE A 335 -12.94 25.70 5.54
N GLY A 336 -12.75 27.00 5.78
CA GLY A 336 -11.44 27.59 6.05
C GLY A 336 -11.51 28.61 7.18
N LYS A 337 -10.65 28.48 8.20
CA LYS A 337 -10.63 29.37 9.39
C LYS A 337 -12.02 29.52 10.05
N GLY A 338 -12.81 28.43 10.08
CA GLY A 338 -14.17 28.43 10.63
C GLY A 338 -15.24 29.04 9.72
N LYS A 339 -14.90 29.58 8.54
CA LYS A 339 -15.88 30.12 7.59
C LYS A 339 -16.22 29.10 6.50
N LYS A 340 -17.53 28.96 6.22
CA LYS A 340 -18.08 28.20 5.09
C LYS A 340 -17.98 29.03 3.82
N THR A 341 -17.50 28.45 2.72
CA THR A 341 -17.52 29.09 1.40
C THR A 341 -18.01 28.10 0.36
N VAL A 342 -18.88 28.57 -0.54
CA VAL A 342 -19.54 27.78 -1.57
C VAL A 342 -19.00 28.17 -2.95
N TYR A 343 -18.69 27.17 -3.78
CA TYR A 343 -18.22 27.35 -5.14
C TYR A 343 -19.02 26.48 -6.11
N PRO A 344 -19.46 26.98 -7.28
CA PRO A 344 -20.05 26.13 -8.31
C PRO A 344 -19.13 24.96 -8.67
N MET A 345 -19.69 23.76 -8.84
CA MET A 345 -18.87 22.60 -9.24
C MET A 345 -18.16 22.83 -10.58
N GLU A 346 -18.74 23.62 -11.48
CA GLU A 346 -18.17 23.96 -12.79
C GLU A 346 -16.81 24.69 -12.69
N VAL A 347 -16.55 25.42 -11.61
CA VAL A 347 -15.29 26.14 -11.42
C VAL A 347 -14.21 25.32 -10.71
N CYS A 348 -14.49 24.05 -10.40
CA CYS A 348 -13.64 23.18 -9.59
C CYS A 348 -12.98 22.07 -10.43
N SER A 349 -11.65 21.99 -10.38
CA SER A 349 -10.86 20.87 -10.94
C SER A 349 -10.15 20.06 -9.85
N ILE A 350 -9.83 18.80 -10.12
CA ILE A 350 -9.20 17.93 -9.12
C ILE A 350 -7.70 18.17 -9.15
N ARG A 351 -7.11 18.37 -7.97
CA ARG A 351 -5.66 18.45 -7.85
C ARG A 351 -5.05 17.07 -8.11
N LYS A 352 -4.05 17.01 -9.00
CA LYS A 352 -3.36 15.77 -9.35
C LYS A 352 -2.60 15.14 -8.18
N GLY A 353 -2.35 13.83 -8.27
CA GLY A 353 -1.45 13.10 -7.37
C GLY A 353 -2.02 12.80 -5.98
N GLN A 354 -3.34 12.92 -5.79
CA GLN A 354 -3.98 12.65 -4.50
C GLN A 354 -4.28 11.16 -4.32
N ARG A 355 -3.76 10.57 -3.24
CA ARG A 355 -3.96 9.14 -2.93
C ARG A 355 -5.42 8.85 -2.57
N TYR A 356 -5.98 7.81 -3.16
CA TYR A 356 -7.25 7.21 -2.75
C TYR A 356 -6.98 6.19 -1.65
N ILE A 357 -7.44 6.47 -0.42
CA ILE A 357 -7.12 5.68 0.79
C ILE A 357 -8.29 4.81 1.28
N LEU A 358 -9.45 4.86 0.63
CA LEU A 358 -10.60 4.06 1.03
C LEU A 358 -10.45 2.61 0.55
N LYS A 359 -11.17 1.71 1.24
CA LYS A 359 -11.21 0.29 0.86
C LYS A 359 -11.78 0.15 -0.55
N LEU A 360 -11.03 -0.55 -1.40
CA LEU A 360 -11.44 -0.91 -2.76
C LEU A 360 -12.61 -1.90 -2.75
N THR A 361 -13.48 -1.80 -3.75
CA THR A 361 -14.53 -2.79 -4.01
C THR A 361 -13.94 -4.12 -4.44
N GLY A 362 -14.74 -5.20 -4.43
CA GLY A 362 -14.26 -6.52 -4.87
C GLY A 362 -13.73 -6.54 -6.31
N ASP A 363 -14.36 -5.80 -7.20
CA ASP A 363 -13.97 -5.72 -8.61
C ASP A 363 -12.71 -4.88 -8.79
N GLN A 364 -12.60 -3.77 -8.05
CA GLN A 364 -11.38 -2.96 -7.98
C GLN A 364 -10.20 -3.78 -7.45
N GLN A 365 -10.40 -4.56 -6.38
CA GLN A 365 -9.37 -5.46 -5.84
C GLN A 365 -8.94 -6.52 -6.85
N SER A 366 -9.90 -7.10 -7.58
CA SER A 366 -9.62 -8.11 -8.61
C SER A 366 -8.84 -7.53 -9.78
N SER A 367 -9.22 -6.33 -10.25
CA SER A 367 -8.52 -5.62 -11.31
C SER A 367 -7.11 -5.21 -10.87
N ALA A 368 -6.98 -4.73 -9.64
CA ALA A 368 -5.70 -4.38 -9.05
C ALA A 368 -4.75 -5.59 -8.93
N LEU A 369 -5.28 -6.74 -8.51
CA LEU A 369 -4.51 -7.98 -8.42
C LEU A 369 -3.98 -8.42 -9.79
N ARG A 370 -4.83 -8.39 -10.82
CA ARG A 370 -4.41 -8.71 -12.20
C ARG A 370 -3.29 -7.79 -12.69
N PHE A 371 -3.41 -6.49 -12.46
CA PHE A 371 -2.38 -5.52 -12.84
C PHE A 371 -1.05 -5.72 -12.10
N GLN A 372 -1.12 -6.05 -10.81
CA GLN A 372 0.07 -6.28 -9.99
C GLN A 372 0.76 -7.62 -10.28
N THR A 373 0.02 -8.59 -10.81
CA THR A 373 0.51 -9.94 -11.11
C THR A 373 1.33 -9.94 -12.39
N ILE A 374 2.65 -9.92 -12.25
CA ILE A 374 3.61 -9.99 -13.34
C ILE A 374 4.62 -11.09 -13.06
N LYS A 375 5.04 -11.80 -14.11
CA LYS A 375 6.09 -12.83 -14.01
C LYS A 375 7.44 -12.17 -13.67
N PRO A 376 8.41 -12.92 -13.07
CA PRO A 376 9.71 -12.37 -12.69
C PRO A 376 10.44 -11.61 -13.81
N ALA A 377 10.53 -12.16 -15.03
CA ALA A 377 11.20 -11.49 -16.16
C ALA A 377 10.61 -10.09 -16.43
N GLY A 378 9.28 -10.01 -16.60
CA GLY A 378 8.60 -8.73 -16.78
C GLY A 378 8.73 -7.78 -15.58
N ARG A 379 8.87 -8.31 -14.35
CA ARG A 379 9.17 -7.47 -13.17
C ARG A 379 10.56 -6.83 -13.26
N PHE A 380 11.57 -7.59 -13.67
CA PHE A 380 12.94 -7.07 -13.85
C PHE A 380 13.02 -6.04 -14.98
N GLU A 381 12.34 -6.28 -16.11
CA GLU A 381 12.21 -5.30 -17.20
C GLU A 381 11.60 -3.99 -16.71
N GLN A 382 10.49 -4.07 -15.96
CA GLN A 382 9.81 -2.89 -15.42
C GLN A 382 10.65 -2.14 -14.39
N ILE A 383 11.45 -2.85 -13.57
CA ILE A 383 12.42 -2.21 -12.66
C ILE A 383 13.50 -1.48 -13.48
N MET A 384 13.96 -2.03 -14.59
CA MET A 384 14.96 -1.38 -15.45
C MET A 384 14.42 -0.11 -16.12
N VAL A 385 13.22 -0.16 -16.68
CA VAL A 385 12.54 1.01 -17.24
C VAL A 385 12.38 2.10 -16.19
N ALA A 386 11.95 1.71 -14.99
CA ALA A 386 11.81 2.63 -13.87
C ALA A 386 13.14 3.28 -13.49
N ARG A 387 14.20 2.48 -13.37
CA ARG A 387 15.54 2.95 -13.06
C ARG A 387 15.99 3.98 -14.09
N GLN A 388 15.82 3.72 -15.39
CA GLN A 388 16.20 4.67 -16.44
C GLN A 388 15.44 6.00 -16.32
N HIS A 389 14.16 5.95 -15.96
CA HIS A 389 13.35 7.16 -15.83
C HIS A 389 13.70 8.00 -14.60
N VAL A 390 14.04 7.37 -13.47
CA VAL A 390 14.24 8.08 -12.20
C VAL A 390 15.71 8.35 -11.86
N MET A 391 16.63 7.56 -12.42
CA MET A 391 18.07 7.79 -12.35
C MET A 391 18.53 8.51 -13.61
N ASP A 392 17.93 9.67 -13.89
CA ASP A 392 18.25 10.48 -15.06
C ASP A 392 19.60 11.19 -14.92
N SER A 393 19.98 11.98 -15.93
CA SER A 393 21.25 12.71 -15.92
C SER A 393 21.38 13.72 -14.77
N ALA A 394 20.28 14.34 -14.33
CA ALA A 394 20.31 15.28 -13.21
C ALA A 394 20.55 14.53 -11.89
N HIS A 395 19.91 13.37 -11.72
CA HIS A 395 20.15 12.51 -10.57
C HIS A 395 21.57 11.93 -10.56
N GLU A 396 22.07 11.46 -11.69
CA GLU A 396 23.46 11.00 -11.80
C GLU A 396 24.47 12.12 -11.46
N ARG A 397 24.26 13.36 -11.93
CA ARG A 397 25.12 14.51 -11.56
C ARG A 397 25.09 14.81 -10.07
N LEU A 398 23.91 14.83 -9.45
CA LEU A 398 23.78 15.01 -8.00
C LEU A 398 24.55 13.93 -7.24
N LEU A 399 24.31 12.65 -7.56
CA LEU A 399 25.00 11.56 -6.86
C LEU A 399 26.51 11.60 -7.04
N ASN A 400 26.99 11.95 -8.23
CA ASN A 400 28.42 12.11 -8.50
C ASN A 400 29.06 13.21 -7.64
N ALA A 401 28.36 14.33 -7.39
CA ALA A 401 28.86 15.38 -6.48
C ALA A 401 28.99 14.89 -5.03
N TYR A 402 28.09 14.00 -4.59
CA TYR A 402 28.20 13.29 -3.32
C TYR A 402 29.16 12.08 -3.36
N GLY A 403 29.86 11.86 -4.48
CA GLY A 403 30.81 10.76 -4.65
C GLY A 403 30.16 9.38 -4.74
N ILE A 404 28.87 9.31 -5.08
CA ILE A 404 28.06 8.09 -5.16
C ILE A 404 27.85 7.71 -6.63
N LYS A 405 28.15 6.46 -6.98
CA LYS A 405 27.82 5.86 -8.29
C LYS A 405 26.95 4.62 -8.08
N ILE A 406 25.88 4.50 -8.87
CA ILE A 406 24.98 3.35 -8.82
C ILE A 406 25.10 2.55 -10.12
N GLY A 407 25.38 1.25 -10.00
CA GLY A 407 25.51 0.31 -11.11
C GLY A 407 24.26 0.29 -11.99
N ARG A 408 24.47 0.00 -13.28
CA ARG A 408 23.43 0.00 -14.31
C ARG A 408 22.77 -1.36 -14.53
N THR A 409 23.40 -2.42 -14.03
CA THR A 409 22.93 -3.80 -14.16
C THR A 409 22.53 -4.36 -12.80
N PHE A 410 21.65 -5.35 -12.82
CA PHE A 410 21.32 -6.12 -11.64
C PHE A 410 22.54 -6.88 -11.13
N VAL A 411 22.60 -7.05 -9.81
CA VAL A 411 23.61 -7.91 -9.18
C VAL A 411 23.28 -9.36 -9.49
N GLU A 412 24.28 -10.08 -9.99
CA GLU A 412 24.24 -11.52 -10.15
C GLU A 412 24.82 -12.20 -8.91
N ALA A 413 24.19 -13.29 -8.49
CA ALA A 413 24.62 -14.07 -7.34
C ALA A 413 24.49 -15.56 -7.65
N GLN A 414 25.41 -16.33 -7.07
CA GLN A 414 25.31 -17.79 -7.08
C GLN A 414 24.40 -18.23 -5.91
N ALA A 415 23.29 -18.87 -6.24
CA ALA A 415 22.35 -19.45 -5.28
C ALA A 415 22.40 -20.99 -5.33
N ARG A 416 21.70 -21.63 -4.38
CA ARG A 416 21.63 -23.10 -4.26
C ARG A 416 20.18 -23.55 -4.23
N VAL A 417 19.82 -24.50 -5.10
CA VAL A 417 18.54 -25.22 -5.05
C VAL A 417 18.73 -26.43 -4.14
N LEU A 418 18.12 -26.39 -2.95
CA LEU A 418 18.16 -27.50 -2.02
C LEU A 418 17.36 -28.69 -2.59
N PRO A 419 17.84 -29.94 -2.37
CA PRO A 419 17.04 -31.10 -2.72
C PRO A 419 15.71 -31.07 -1.95
N PRO A 420 14.57 -31.32 -2.61
CA PRO A 420 13.28 -31.30 -1.95
C PRO A 420 13.20 -32.46 -0.94
N PRO A 421 12.50 -32.29 0.19
CA PRO A 421 12.21 -33.41 1.08
C PRO A 421 11.26 -34.40 0.40
N VAL A 422 11.26 -35.64 0.90
CA VAL A 422 10.26 -36.65 0.53
C VAL A 422 9.09 -36.56 1.50
N VAL A 423 7.86 -36.62 0.98
CA VAL A 423 6.66 -36.62 1.81
C VAL A 423 6.24 -38.06 2.07
N GLU A 424 6.07 -38.42 3.33
CA GLU A 424 5.69 -39.76 3.76
C GLU A 424 4.21 -39.81 4.15
N TYR A 425 3.54 -40.86 3.68
CA TYR A 425 2.16 -41.22 3.99
C TYR A 425 2.14 -42.59 4.67
N LYS A 426 0.95 -43.06 5.06
CA LYS A 426 0.78 -44.36 5.71
C LYS A 426 1.35 -45.50 4.86
N ASN A 427 1.75 -46.60 5.51
CA ASN A 427 2.36 -47.79 4.90
C ASN A 427 3.67 -47.46 4.16
N ASP A 428 4.47 -46.54 4.73
CA ASP A 428 5.75 -46.09 4.18
C ASP A 428 5.69 -45.60 2.72
N LEU A 429 4.51 -45.12 2.30
CA LEU A 429 4.32 -44.57 0.96
C LEU A 429 5.05 -43.21 0.86
N ARG A 430 6.10 -43.19 0.04
CA ARG A 430 6.97 -42.02 -0.14
C ARG A 430 6.69 -41.32 -1.45
N ILE A 431 6.25 -40.06 -1.37
CA ILE A 431 5.92 -39.22 -2.52
C ILE A 431 7.05 -38.21 -2.74
N PRO A 432 7.71 -38.21 -3.92
CA PRO A 432 8.70 -37.21 -4.24
C PRO A 432 8.03 -35.86 -4.48
N VAL A 433 8.57 -34.81 -3.86
CA VAL A 433 8.16 -33.42 -4.11
C VAL A 433 8.91 -32.89 -5.33
N ARG A 434 8.19 -32.24 -6.25
CA ARG A 434 8.77 -31.59 -7.43
C ARG A 434 8.38 -30.12 -7.43
N ASP A 435 9.36 -29.23 -7.55
CA ASP A 435 9.15 -27.77 -7.54
C ASP A 435 8.30 -27.27 -6.35
N GLY A 436 8.48 -27.90 -5.19
CA GLY A 436 7.72 -27.60 -3.97
C GLY A 436 6.27 -28.10 -3.96
N GLN A 437 5.87 -28.94 -4.92
CA GLN A 437 4.50 -29.45 -5.06
C GLN A 437 4.43 -30.98 -5.06
N TRP A 438 3.34 -31.52 -4.53
CA TRP A 438 2.91 -32.90 -4.67
C TRP A 438 1.37 -32.96 -4.72
N ASN A 439 0.80 -34.00 -5.32
CA ASN A 439 -0.65 -34.11 -5.50
C ASN A 439 -1.26 -35.15 -4.57
N ILE A 440 -2.19 -34.70 -3.71
CA ILE A 440 -2.93 -35.53 -2.76
C ILE A 440 -4.14 -36.25 -3.36
N ALA A 441 -4.57 -35.88 -4.57
CA ALA A 441 -5.73 -36.48 -5.26
C ALA A 441 -5.39 -37.82 -5.93
N LYS A 442 -4.17 -38.34 -5.76
CA LYS A 442 -3.78 -39.64 -6.29
C LYS A 442 -4.50 -40.77 -5.50
N PRO A 443 -4.94 -41.85 -6.17
CA PRO A 443 -5.52 -43.00 -5.49
C PRO A 443 -4.54 -43.59 -4.45
N ASN A 444 -5.09 -44.16 -3.37
CA ASN A 444 -4.36 -44.92 -2.33
C ASN A 444 -3.42 -44.11 -1.41
N LEU A 445 -3.59 -42.80 -1.33
CA LEU A 445 -2.81 -41.93 -0.45
C LEU A 445 -3.56 -41.72 0.88
N GLN A 446 -3.20 -42.48 1.92
CA GLN A 446 -3.78 -42.36 3.26
C GLN A 446 -2.86 -41.56 4.20
N LEU A 447 -3.45 -40.68 5.01
CA LEU A 447 -2.73 -39.89 6.01
C LEU A 447 -1.96 -40.80 6.97
N LEU A 448 -0.73 -40.40 7.34
CA LEU A 448 0.12 -41.13 8.28
C LEU A 448 -0.62 -41.46 9.58
N THR A 449 -1.35 -40.47 10.10
CA THR A 449 -2.29 -40.61 11.21
C THR A 449 -3.62 -40.01 10.81
N SER A 450 -4.63 -40.84 10.62
CA SER A 450 -6.00 -40.41 10.35
C SER A 450 -6.84 -40.31 11.62
N LYS A 451 -7.89 -39.49 11.58
CA LYS A 451 -8.89 -39.38 12.65
C LYS A 451 -10.16 -40.16 12.29
N VAL A 452 -11.06 -40.25 13.27
CA VAL A 452 -12.38 -40.86 13.10
C VAL A 452 -13.43 -39.75 13.23
N LEU A 453 -14.30 -39.62 12.23
CA LEU A 453 -15.41 -38.67 12.16
C LEU A 453 -16.74 -39.42 12.35
N LYS A 454 -17.14 -39.58 13.61
CA LYS A 454 -18.35 -40.31 14.05
C LYS A 454 -19.61 -39.45 14.07
N SER A 455 -19.49 -38.14 14.32
CA SER A 455 -20.64 -37.24 14.46
C SER A 455 -20.31 -35.85 13.96
N TRP A 456 -21.12 -35.34 13.03
CA TRP A 456 -20.90 -34.08 12.33
C TRP A 456 -22.20 -33.56 11.73
N ALA A 457 -22.29 -32.26 11.44
CA ALA A 457 -23.48 -31.67 10.83
C ALA A 457 -23.12 -30.65 9.76
N VAL A 458 -24.09 -30.39 8.87
CA VAL A 458 -23.99 -29.33 7.86
C VAL A 458 -24.91 -28.19 8.27
N VAL A 459 -24.40 -26.97 8.23
CA VAL A 459 -25.15 -25.75 8.53
C VAL A 459 -25.12 -24.81 7.32
N ILE A 460 -26.27 -24.55 6.72
CA ILE A 460 -26.42 -23.63 5.59
C ILE A 460 -26.67 -22.23 6.14
N CYS A 461 -25.62 -21.40 6.12
CA CYS A 461 -25.59 -20.02 6.62
C CYS A 461 -25.70 -19.01 5.45
N THR A 462 -26.52 -19.30 4.45
CA THR A 462 -26.76 -18.44 3.28
C THR A 462 -28.21 -18.56 2.82
N ASN A 463 -28.74 -17.45 2.32
CA ASN A 463 -30.06 -17.38 1.68
C ASN A 463 -30.03 -17.78 0.20
N ALA A 464 -28.83 -17.91 -0.39
CA ALA A 464 -28.70 -18.33 -1.77
C ALA A 464 -29.27 -19.74 -1.98
N HIS A 465 -29.99 -19.92 -3.08
CA HIS A 465 -30.56 -21.22 -3.44
C HIS A 465 -29.43 -22.24 -3.65
N LEU A 466 -29.49 -23.35 -2.92
CA LEU A 466 -28.60 -24.50 -3.04
C LEU A 466 -29.47 -25.71 -3.38
N PRO A 467 -29.39 -26.25 -4.61
CA PRO A 467 -30.12 -27.46 -4.97
C PRO A 467 -29.71 -28.63 -4.09
N GLU A 468 -30.69 -29.41 -3.61
CA GLU A 468 -30.45 -30.55 -2.73
C GLU A 468 -29.55 -31.61 -3.39
N ALA A 469 -29.79 -31.91 -4.67
CA ALA A 469 -28.95 -32.82 -5.45
C ALA A 469 -27.48 -32.38 -5.49
N ALA A 470 -27.22 -31.07 -5.60
CA ALA A 470 -25.86 -30.54 -5.60
C ALA A 470 -25.19 -30.68 -4.22
N LEU A 471 -25.94 -30.44 -3.14
CA LEU A 471 -25.46 -30.65 -1.78
C LEU A 471 -25.15 -32.12 -1.51
N MET A 472 -26.03 -33.04 -1.90
CA MET A 472 -25.84 -34.47 -1.69
C MET A 472 -24.66 -35.01 -2.51
N ASN A 473 -24.51 -34.57 -3.77
CA ASN A 473 -23.34 -34.90 -4.59
C ASN A 473 -22.03 -34.42 -3.91
N PHE A 474 -22.03 -33.17 -3.40
CA PHE A 474 -20.89 -32.63 -2.66
C PHE A 474 -20.56 -33.46 -1.41
N LEU A 475 -21.56 -33.79 -0.58
CA LEU A 475 -21.35 -34.55 0.65
C LEU A 475 -20.87 -35.98 0.37
N GLY A 476 -21.43 -36.63 -0.66
CA GLY A 476 -20.98 -37.95 -1.12
C GLY A 476 -19.52 -37.91 -1.58
N GLY A 477 -19.18 -36.96 -2.45
CA GLY A 477 -17.80 -36.77 -2.93
C GLY A 477 -16.82 -36.47 -1.79
N LEU A 478 -17.20 -35.61 -0.84
CA LEU A 478 -16.37 -35.29 0.32
C LEU A 478 -16.15 -36.51 1.22
N ARG A 479 -17.20 -37.29 1.51
CA ARG A 479 -17.09 -38.54 2.27
C ARG A 479 -16.15 -39.53 1.59
N THR A 480 -16.25 -39.68 0.27
CA THR A 480 -15.34 -40.54 -0.50
C THR A 480 -13.89 -40.07 -0.35
N LYS A 481 -13.61 -38.76 -0.40
CA LYS A 481 -12.25 -38.24 -0.22
C LYS A 481 -11.70 -38.46 1.18
N LEU A 482 -12.51 -38.26 2.22
CA LEU A 482 -12.12 -38.54 3.59
C LEU A 482 -11.72 -40.03 3.77
N ILE A 483 -12.54 -40.93 3.24
CA ILE A 483 -12.26 -42.38 3.29
C ILE A 483 -10.99 -42.73 2.51
N GLN A 484 -10.79 -42.14 1.33
CA GLN A 484 -9.56 -42.32 0.54
C GLN A 484 -8.30 -41.87 1.31
N LEU A 485 -8.41 -40.79 2.10
CA LEU A 485 -7.36 -40.30 3.00
C LEU A 485 -7.20 -41.16 4.28
N GLY A 486 -7.99 -42.22 4.44
CA GLY A 486 -7.95 -43.13 5.59
C GLY A 486 -8.73 -42.66 6.81
N VAL A 487 -9.52 -41.59 6.68
CA VAL A 487 -10.43 -41.12 7.75
C VAL A 487 -11.62 -42.08 7.82
N GLN A 488 -11.89 -42.59 9.02
CA GLN A 488 -13.09 -43.39 9.25
C GLN A 488 -14.27 -42.44 9.44
N VAL A 489 -15.21 -42.42 8.50
CA VAL A 489 -16.38 -41.52 8.52
C VAL A 489 -17.64 -42.32 8.82
N ALA A 490 -18.55 -41.75 9.61
CA ALA A 490 -19.86 -42.32 9.84
C ALA A 490 -20.60 -42.67 8.52
N ASP A 491 -21.33 -43.78 8.53
CA ASP A 491 -22.05 -44.26 7.34
C ASP A 491 -23.31 -43.45 7.06
N ALA A 492 -24.01 -43.00 8.10
CA ALA A 492 -25.19 -42.17 7.94
C ALA A 492 -24.82 -40.76 7.44
N PRO A 493 -25.64 -40.15 6.56
CA PRO A 493 -25.43 -38.78 6.12
C PRO A 493 -25.56 -37.80 7.29
N PRO A 494 -24.79 -36.69 7.32
CA PRO A 494 -24.91 -35.69 8.35
C PRO A 494 -26.27 -34.97 8.27
N PRO A 495 -26.88 -34.60 9.42
CA PRO A 495 -28.05 -33.74 9.40
C PRO A 495 -27.71 -32.37 8.79
N VAL A 496 -28.65 -31.82 8.04
CA VAL A 496 -28.53 -30.53 7.36
C VAL A 496 -29.46 -29.53 8.05
N ILE A 497 -28.89 -28.50 8.65
CA ILE A 497 -29.63 -27.40 9.28
C ILE A 497 -29.49 -26.14 8.43
N ARG A 498 -30.60 -25.47 8.14
CA ARG A 498 -30.58 -24.15 7.51
C ARG A 498 -30.76 -23.08 8.57
N LEU A 499 -29.91 -22.06 8.53
CA LEU A 499 -30.04 -20.88 9.37
C LEU A 499 -31.29 -20.10 8.93
N THR A 500 -32.18 -19.81 9.88
CA THR A 500 -33.39 -19.02 9.67
C THR A 500 -33.16 -17.61 10.20
N GLY A 501 -33.01 -16.62 9.31
CA GLY A 501 -32.82 -15.20 9.68
C GLY A 501 -31.43 -14.64 9.36
N GLN A 502 -31.10 -13.45 9.88
CA GLN A 502 -29.79 -12.79 9.69
C GLN A 502 -29.21 -12.36 11.05
N GLY A 503 -28.01 -12.82 11.39
CA GLY A 503 -27.28 -12.33 12.57
C GLY A 503 -26.55 -13.39 13.39
N THR A 504 -25.81 -12.92 14.40
CA THR A 504 -25.02 -13.75 15.33
C THR A 504 -25.86 -14.65 16.25
N PRO A 505 -26.96 -14.16 16.89
CA PRO A 505 -27.80 -15.03 17.73
C PRO A 505 -28.34 -16.24 16.98
N GLN A 506 -28.70 -16.06 15.71
CA GLN A 506 -29.22 -17.12 14.83
C GLN A 506 -28.13 -18.14 14.45
N VAL A 507 -26.85 -17.74 14.41
CA VAL A 507 -25.74 -18.68 14.20
C VAL A 507 -25.61 -19.62 15.38
N LYS A 508 -25.66 -19.08 16.61
CA LYS A 508 -25.60 -19.89 17.83
C LYS A 508 -26.73 -20.92 17.87
N GLU A 509 -27.96 -20.47 17.67
CA GLU A 509 -29.14 -21.36 17.64
C GLU A 509 -29.03 -22.44 16.55
N ALA A 510 -28.56 -22.07 15.35
CA ALA A 510 -28.37 -23.02 14.26
C ALA A 510 -27.30 -24.08 14.59
N LEU A 511 -26.19 -23.69 15.20
CA LEU A 511 -25.14 -24.61 15.64
C LEU A 511 -25.63 -25.50 16.80
N GLU A 512 -26.39 -24.96 17.76
CA GLU A 512 -27.00 -25.73 18.84
C GLU A 512 -27.98 -26.77 18.33
N LYS A 513 -28.83 -26.39 17.38
CA LYS A 513 -29.73 -27.31 16.68
C LYS A 513 -28.94 -28.38 15.93
N ALA A 514 -27.91 -27.98 15.18
CA ALA A 514 -27.06 -28.91 14.44
C ALA A 514 -26.35 -29.91 15.36
N GLY A 515 -25.82 -29.47 16.50
CA GLY A 515 -25.18 -30.32 17.50
C GLY A 515 -26.17 -31.30 18.14
N LYS A 516 -27.36 -30.83 18.55
CA LYS A 516 -28.41 -31.70 19.11
C LYS A 516 -28.88 -32.75 18.11
N THR A 517 -29.13 -32.35 16.86
CA THR A 517 -29.56 -33.28 15.81
C THR A 517 -28.45 -34.28 15.47
N ALA A 518 -27.19 -33.85 15.34
CA ALA A 518 -26.07 -34.78 15.11
C ALA A 518 -25.90 -35.77 16.26
N TRP A 519 -26.00 -35.31 17.51
CA TRP A 519 -25.95 -36.19 18.68
C TRP A 519 -27.04 -37.27 18.62
N GLN A 520 -28.26 -36.91 18.24
CA GLN A 520 -29.36 -37.88 18.06
C GLN A 520 -29.13 -38.83 16.88
N SER A 521 -28.73 -38.30 15.72
CA SER A 521 -28.54 -39.08 14.48
C SER A 521 -27.34 -40.04 14.54
N PHE A 522 -26.33 -39.75 15.35
CA PHE A 522 -25.10 -40.54 15.43
C PHE A 522 -24.95 -41.28 16.78
N ASN A 523 -26.01 -41.94 17.25
CA ASN A 523 -25.98 -42.80 18.45
C ASN A 523 -25.37 -42.12 19.68
N LYS A 524 -25.74 -40.86 19.94
CA LYS A 524 -25.26 -40.06 21.07
C LYS A 524 -23.76 -39.77 21.07
N ASN A 525 -23.08 -39.92 19.92
CA ASN A 525 -21.72 -39.44 19.76
C ASN A 525 -21.70 -37.89 19.73
N PRO A 526 -20.82 -37.23 20.52
CA PRO A 526 -20.73 -35.78 20.54
C PRO A 526 -20.29 -35.25 19.17
N PRO A 527 -20.86 -34.12 18.70
CA PRO A 527 -20.48 -33.54 17.41
C PRO A 527 -19.00 -33.14 17.40
N GLN A 528 -18.28 -33.56 16.36
CA GLN A 528 -16.85 -33.29 16.18
C GLN A 528 -16.59 -32.18 15.17
N LEU A 529 -17.54 -31.95 14.25
CA LEU A 529 -17.38 -31.00 13.15
C LEU A 529 -18.72 -30.39 12.71
N PHE A 530 -18.72 -29.08 12.51
CA PHE A 530 -19.75 -28.36 11.77
C PHE A 530 -19.23 -27.87 10.43
N LEU A 531 -19.83 -28.34 9.34
CA LEU A 531 -19.58 -27.84 7.99
C LEU A 531 -20.52 -26.66 7.70
N CYS A 532 -19.98 -25.45 7.63
CA CYS A 532 -20.78 -24.24 7.47
C CYS A 532 -20.71 -23.71 6.04
N ILE A 533 -21.83 -23.70 5.31
CA ILE A 533 -21.92 -23.20 3.94
C ILE A 533 -22.32 -21.73 3.98
N THR A 534 -21.49 -20.84 3.44
CA THR A 534 -21.70 -19.38 3.48
C THR A 534 -21.67 -18.75 2.10
N ASP A 535 -22.09 -17.49 2.01
CA ASP A 535 -21.77 -16.63 0.85
C ASP A 535 -20.29 -16.29 0.78
N ASP A 536 -19.86 -15.77 -0.38
CA ASP A 536 -18.51 -15.23 -0.55
C ASP A 536 -18.35 -13.98 0.33
N ARG A 537 -17.27 -13.93 1.13
CA ARG A 537 -17.03 -12.85 2.12
C ARG A 537 -18.19 -12.62 3.11
N SER A 538 -18.85 -13.69 3.54
CA SER A 538 -19.94 -13.62 4.53
C SER A 538 -19.49 -12.92 5.84
N PHE A 539 -20.33 -12.01 6.32
CA PHE A 539 -20.16 -11.35 7.62
C PHE A 539 -20.34 -12.32 8.81
N LEU A 540 -20.97 -13.48 8.58
CA LEU A 540 -21.21 -14.50 9.60
C LEU A 540 -19.96 -15.33 9.93
N TYR A 541 -18.88 -15.23 9.14
CA TYR A 541 -17.68 -16.07 9.31
C TYR A 541 -17.11 -15.98 10.74
N ASN A 542 -16.97 -14.76 11.28
CA ASN A 542 -16.45 -14.55 12.62
C ASN A 542 -17.40 -15.12 13.68
N SER A 543 -18.71 -14.89 13.53
CA SER A 543 -19.72 -15.43 14.44
C SER A 543 -19.70 -16.96 14.45
N ILE A 544 -19.63 -17.61 13.28
CA ILE A 544 -19.53 -19.08 13.18
C ILE A 544 -18.29 -19.60 13.93
N LYS A 545 -17.15 -18.90 13.80
CA LYS A 545 -15.91 -19.28 14.47
C LYS A 545 -16.03 -19.16 15.99
N VAL A 546 -16.49 -18.01 16.47
CA VAL A 546 -16.68 -17.75 17.90
C VAL A 546 -17.68 -18.72 18.53
N GLU A 547 -18.84 -18.91 17.91
CA GLU A 547 -19.88 -19.80 18.45
C GLU A 547 -19.47 -21.28 18.36
N GLY A 548 -18.71 -21.67 17.33
CA GLY A 548 -18.13 -23.01 17.23
C GLY A 548 -17.07 -23.28 18.31
N ASP A 549 -16.14 -22.35 18.51
CA ASP A 549 -15.08 -22.46 19.53
C ASP A 549 -15.66 -22.47 20.96
N ASN A 550 -16.77 -21.77 21.19
CA ASN A 550 -17.47 -21.72 22.47
C ASN A 550 -18.54 -22.82 22.65
N PHE A 551 -18.75 -23.69 21.65
CA PHE A 551 -19.84 -24.65 21.66
C PHE A 551 -19.75 -25.62 22.85
N ALA A 552 -20.83 -25.71 23.63
CA ALA A 552 -20.95 -26.61 24.79
C ALA A 552 -19.76 -26.58 25.77
N SER A 553 -19.11 -25.42 25.92
CA SER A 553 -17.93 -25.19 26.78
C SER A 553 -16.68 -26.03 26.46
N ARG A 554 -16.69 -26.80 25.36
CA ARG A 554 -15.56 -27.63 24.91
C ARG A 554 -15.08 -27.27 23.50
N GLY A 555 -15.88 -26.53 22.76
CA GLY A 555 -15.66 -26.19 21.36
C GLY A 555 -15.96 -27.36 20.42
N VAL A 556 -16.39 -27.02 19.21
CA VAL A 556 -16.55 -27.95 18.09
C VAL A 556 -15.89 -27.34 16.87
N THR A 557 -15.08 -28.14 16.17
CA THR A 557 -14.39 -27.69 14.97
C THR A 557 -15.40 -27.17 13.95
N THR A 558 -15.12 -26.03 13.35
CA THR A 558 -15.94 -25.46 12.26
C THR A 558 -15.14 -25.40 10.97
N GLN A 559 -15.73 -25.86 9.87
CA GLN A 559 -15.14 -25.73 8.54
C GLN A 559 -16.11 -24.98 7.63
N CYS A 560 -15.77 -23.71 7.36
CA CYS A 560 -16.57 -22.85 6.49
C CYS A 560 -16.21 -23.07 5.01
N MET A 561 -17.21 -23.01 4.13
CA MET A 561 -17.04 -23.13 2.68
C MET A 561 -18.00 -22.23 1.93
N VAL A 562 -17.56 -21.70 0.79
CA VAL A 562 -18.40 -20.82 -0.02
C VAL A 562 -19.32 -21.66 -0.91
N ILE A 563 -20.61 -21.31 -0.94
CA ILE A 563 -21.67 -22.02 -1.67
C ILE A 563 -21.31 -22.34 -3.13
N LYS A 564 -20.55 -21.48 -3.82
CA LYS A 564 -20.11 -21.72 -5.21
C LYS A 564 -19.27 -22.98 -5.38
N HIS A 565 -18.49 -23.36 -4.36
CA HIS A 565 -17.67 -24.58 -4.38
C HIS A 565 -18.47 -25.83 -3.99
N VAL A 566 -19.60 -25.66 -3.30
CA VAL A 566 -20.55 -26.74 -3.01
C VAL A 566 -21.37 -27.05 -4.26
N LYS A 567 -21.87 -26.02 -4.96
CA LYS A 567 -22.60 -26.16 -6.23
C LYS A 567 -21.77 -26.82 -7.33
N ASN A 568 -20.46 -26.56 -7.35
CA ASN A 568 -19.52 -27.12 -8.31
C ASN A 568 -18.38 -27.82 -7.56
N ALA A 569 -18.67 -29.03 -7.09
CA ALA A 569 -17.81 -29.85 -6.25
C ALA A 569 -16.62 -30.43 -7.03
N LYS A 570 -15.63 -29.60 -7.35
CA LYS A 570 -14.40 -30.05 -8.05
C LYS A 570 -13.58 -31.00 -7.18
N ASP A 571 -13.07 -32.07 -7.77
CA ASP A 571 -12.29 -33.12 -7.08
C ASP A 571 -11.11 -32.58 -6.26
N GLN A 572 -10.33 -31.65 -6.84
CA GLN A 572 -9.21 -31.02 -6.14
C GLN A 572 -9.66 -30.18 -4.93
N TYR A 573 -10.83 -29.52 -5.03
CA TYR A 573 -11.37 -28.74 -3.91
C TYR A 573 -11.79 -29.67 -2.76
N LEU A 574 -12.49 -30.78 -3.08
CA LEU A 574 -12.88 -31.78 -2.10
C LEU A 574 -11.68 -32.42 -1.41
N SER A 575 -10.64 -32.77 -2.18
CA SER A 575 -9.39 -33.34 -1.65
C SER A 575 -8.68 -32.36 -0.69
N ASN A 576 -8.59 -31.09 -1.08
CA ASN A 576 -7.99 -30.05 -0.22
C ASN A 576 -8.85 -29.76 1.02
N LEU A 577 -10.18 -29.85 0.90
CA LEU A 577 -11.10 -29.69 2.03
C LEU A 577 -10.98 -30.85 3.01
N ALA A 578 -10.93 -32.08 2.50
CA ALA A 578 -10.75 -33.29 3.29
C ALA A 578 -9.42 -33.32 4.05
N LEU A 579 -8.35 -32.70 3.52
CA LEU A 579 -7.07 -32.56 4.24
C LEU A 579 -7.15 -31.62 5.46
N LYS A 580 -8.10 -30.67 5.45
CA LYS A 580 -8.29 -29.72 6.56
C LYS A 580 -9.16 -30.27 7.68
N MET A 581 -9.98 -31.27 7.36
CA MET A 581 -10.90 -31.96 8.26
C MET A 581 -10.19 -33.13 8.92
#